data_AF-A0A8S3BNC3-F1
#
_entry.id   AF-A0A8S3BNC3-F1
#
_cell.length_a   1.000
_cell.length_b   1.000
_cell.length_c   1.000
_cell.angle_alpha   90.00
_cell.angle_beta   90.00
_cell.angle_gamma   90.00
#
_symmetry.space_group_name_H-M   'P 1'
#
loop_
_entity.id
_entity.type
_entity.pdbx_description
1 polymer ?
#
loop_
_entity_poly.entity_id
_entity_poly.type
_entity_poly.pdbx_seq_one_letter_code
_entity_poly.pdbx_strand_id
1 'polypeptide(L)'
;QELFEYERKIAQNNAECQFLQRRLHHFDEENKFYLLKNKTLHDRKVRLRYELDEEIFSQHTLHMEREVLGTEKITTEDVHLTAFDALQNSINVTEIGCKQAWLHFTDQLNDEVQRIRSEYEKKLDIYREELHRNFEYQSYHFEMHKSTSTSNLTKEHRDKLEQYLQEKNETKLQLETTQANVNEMTLKINELERRIAYEKQNHGINVKQKLETIQQTLQERERKLEEALRDRVEFKHKIEIYKAQLDRDSRQKLDPYYNKRSTIHEVTSSLPATDSPSLKAPYRLSWSESKTEKNEQKIALPPPPPPPQLVPTITESKSNYQETPHDSSMIQNEESLEEGTLTRFADFNSDLDCNHLYILLTNSHIEEVSIIKILCNRSIDQRLEIRDRYKQLFRQNLGDALEKIKDDALSKLLRILLLSAVDRDCFELRRILKTATVDENILAEILFSRPSQHMQTVRNRYKKLFKNTLEQDLITDRDTSAKKLFLSIMQVDRPEHNYIDEDTVLKDARELSETGTVWKQSQSPFIALLCNRSNEQLKNIFAAYQQFAKIDIEQAIQIHTEGDLTRILMAIGS
;
A
#
# COMPACT_ATOMS: atom_id res chain seq x y z
N GLN A 1 2.85 -55.81 -23.73
CA GLN A 1 4.02 -54.97 -23.39
C GLN A 1 3.92 -53.63 -24.10
N GLU A 2 3.81 -53.60 -25.44
CA GLU A 2 3.61 -52.34 -26.20
C GLU A 2 2.39 -51.53 -25.74
N LEU A 3 1.25 -52.17 -25.47
CA LEU A 3 0.05 -51.49 -24.99
C LEU A 3 0.27 -50.75 -23.65
N PHE A 4 1.08 -51.34 -22.77
CA PHE A 4 1.43 -50.78 -21.45
C PHE A 4 2.41 -49.60 -21.57
N GLU A 5 3.29 -49.63 -22.58
CA GLU A 5 4.15 -48.49 -22.92
C GLU A 5 3.35 -47.31 -23.51
N TYR A 6 2.33 -47.61 -24.33
CA TYR A 6 1.43 -46.58 -24.86
C TYR A 6 0.58 -45.94 -23.76
N GLU A 7 0.02 -46.73 -22.84
CA GLU A 7 -0.73 -46.20 -21.68
C GLU A 7 0.16 -45.31 -20.80
N ARG A 8 1.42 -45.70 -20.58
CA ARG A 8 2.37 -44.90 -19.83
C ARG A 8 2.71 -43.58 -20.53
N LYS A 9 2.89 -43.58 -21.86
CA LYS A 9 3.10 -42.37 -22.66
C LYS A 9 1.89 -41.44 -22.65
N ILE A 10 0.67 -41.98 -22.72
CA ILE A 10 -0.57 -41.20 -22.64
C ILE A 10 -0.70 -40.56 -21.26
N ALA A 11 -0.43 -41.31 -20.18
CA ALA A 11 -0.45 -40.77 -18.82
C ALA A 11 0.59 -39.65 -18.63
N GLN A 12 1.78 -39.82 -19.20
CA GLN A 12 2.86 -38.84 -19.12
C GLN A 12 2.53 -37.55 -19.91
N ASN A 13 2.00 -37.69 -21.13
CA ASN A 13 1.53 -36.55 -21.93
C ASN A 13 0.35 -35.83 -21.24
N ASN A 14 -0.59 -36.56 -20.63
CA ASN A 14 -1.70 -35.95 -19.90
C ASN A 14 -1.20 -35.16 -18.68
N ALA A 15 -0.20 -35.67 -17.97
CA ALA A 15 0.42 -34.96 -16.85
C ALA A 15 1.14 -33.68 -17.32
N GLU A 16 1.86 -33.73 -18.44
CA GLU A 16 2.49 -32.55 -19.05
C GLU A 16 1.45 -31.53 -19.53
N CYS A 17 0.36 -31.97 -20.16
CA CYS A 17 -0.73 -31.08 -20.56
C CYS A 17 -1.39 -30.40 -19.35
N GLN A 18 -1.64 -31.13 -18.25
CA GLN A 18 -2.16 -30.53 -17.02
C GLN A 18 -1.18 -29.53 -16.39
N PHE A 19 0.11 -29.84 -16.40
CA PHE A 19 1.15 -28.92 -15.92
C PHE A 19 1.19 -27.63 -16.76
N LEU A 20 1.15 -27.75 -18.08
CA LEU A 20 1.11 -26.61 -19.00
C LEU A 20 -0.16 -25.78 -18.80
N GLN A 21 -1.33 -26.41 -18.63
CA GLN A 21 -2.58 -25.71 -18.33
C GLN A 21 -2.52 -24.90 -17.03
N ARG A 22 -1.98 -25.48 -15.95
CA ARG A 22 -1.79 -24.75 -14.68
C ARG A 22 -0.85 -23.57 -14.84
N ARG A 23 0.23 -23.75 -15.61
CA ARG A 23 1.20 -22.69 -15.88
C ARG A 23 0.62 -21.57 -16.75
N LEU A 24 -0.21 -21.91 -17.73
CA LEU A 24 -0.94 -20.96 -18.57
C LEU A 24 -1.94 -20.15 -17.73
N HIS A 25 -2.68 -20.82 -16.84
CA HIS A 25 -3.59 -20.16 -15.90
C HIS A 25 -2.85 -19.20 -14.95
N HIS A 26 -1.69 -19.61 -14.43
CA HIS A 26 -0.85 -18.72 -13.62
C HIS A 26 -0.39 -17.47 -14.39
N PHE A 27 0.02 -17.62 -15.65
CA PHE A 27 0.38 -16.47 -16.48
C PHE A 27 -0.82 -15.55 -16.80
N ASP A 28 -2.02 -16.11 -16.94
CA ASP A 28 -3.23 -15.29 -17.12
C ASP A 28 -3.57 -14.48 -15.86
N GLU A 29 -3.40 -15.07 -14.68
CA GLU A 29 -3.56 -14.38 -13.40
C GLU A 29 -2.48 -13.29 -13.20
N GLU A 30 -1.22 -13.57 -13.54
CA GLU A 30 -0.15 -12.55 -13.53
C GLU A 30 -0.46 -11.41 -14.51
N ASN A 31 -0.94 -11.72 -15.72
CA ASN A 31 -1.32 -10.70 -16.70
C ASN A 31 -2.49 -9.83 -16.19
N LYS A 32 -3.50 -10.42 -15.56
CA LYS A 32 -4.59 -9.67 -14.91
C LYS A 32 -4.07 -8.75 -13.81
N PHE A 33 -3.16 -9.25 -12.97
CA PHE A 33 -2.52 -8.46 -11.92
C PHE A 33 -1.76 -7.25 -12.52
N TYR A 34 -0.96 -7.45 -13.55
CA TYR A 34 -0.22 -6.37 -14.20
C TYR A 34 -1.13 -5.37 -14.93
N LEU A 35 -2.24 -5.81 -15.52
CA LEU A 35 -3.25 -4.93 -16.10
C LEU A 35 -3.91 -4.05 -15.03
N LEU A 36 -4.28 -4.64 -13.89
CA LEU A 36 -4.85 -3.89 -12.77
C LEU A 36 -3.84 -2.89 -12.19
N LYS A 37 -2.59 -3.31 -12.01
CA LYS A 37 -1.50 -2.45 -11.54
C LYS A 37 -1.25 -1.28 -12.49
N ASN A 38 -1.25 -1.51 -13.81
CA ASN A 38 -1.14 -0.43 -14.80
C ASN A 38 -2.29 0.58 -14.70
N LYS A 39 -3.53 0.10 -14.49
CA LYS A 39 -4.68 0.99 -14.29
C LYS A 39 -4.49 1.86 -13.04
N THR A 40 -4.09 1.27 -11.91
CA THR A 40 -3.84 2.04 -10.67
C THR A 40 -2.71 3.07 -10.82
N LEU A 41 -1.64 2.73 -11.56
CA LEU A 41 -0.54 3.65 -11.86
C LEU A 41 -1.00 4.79 -12.77
N HIS A 42 -1.87 4.51 -13.74
CA HIS A 42 -2.47 5.53 -14.60
C HIS A 42 -3.34 6.48 -13.78
N ASP A 43 -4.22 5.97 -12.92
CA ASP A 43 -5.09 6.77 -12.05
C ASP A 43 -4.27 7.63 -11.07
N ARG A 44 -3.13 7.11 -10.59
CA ARG A 44 -2.19 7.87 -9.75
C ARG A 44 -1.50 8.99 -10.54
N LYS A 45 -1.08 8.72 -11.77
CA LYS A 45 -0.49 9.75 -12.66
C LYS A 45 -1.48 10.87 -12.94
N VAL A 46 -2.74 10.53 -13.19
CA VAL A 46 -3.80 11.54 -13.44
C VAL A 46 -4.03 12.40 -12.20
N ARG A 47 -4.11 11.81 -11.01
CA ARG A 47 -4.23 12.57 -9.75
C ARG A 47 -3.07 13.52 -9.49
N LEU A 48 -1.83 13.03 -9.62
CA LEU A 48 -0.64 13.87 -9.46
C LEU A 48 -0.62 15.06 -10.43
N ARG A 49 -1.22 14.91 -11.62
CA ARG A 49 -1.35 16.02 -12.57
C ARG A 49 -2.34 17.07 -12.09
N TYR A 50 -3.48 16.65 -11.55
CA TYR A 50 -4.46 17.57 -10.96
C TYR A 50 -3.88 18.29 -9.73
N GLU A 51 -3.17 17.59 -8.86
CA GLU A 51 -2.51 18.19 -7.69
C GLU A 51 -1.47 19.24 -8.11
N LEU A 52 -0.67 18.95 -9.14
CA LEU A 52 0.29 19.90 -9.69
C LEU A 52 -0.41 21.14 -10.27
N ASP A 53 -1.52 20.96 -11.00
CA ASP A 53 -2.29 22.06 -11.58
C ASP A 53 -2.92 22.94 -10.47
N GLU A 54 -3.42 22.35 -9.37
CA GLU A 54 -3.91 23.10 -8.20
C GLU A 54 -2.80 23.86 -7.47
N GLU A 55 -1.61 23.27 -7.35
CA GLU A 55 -0.47 23.92 -6.70
C GLU A 55 0.04 25.12 -7.52
N ILE A 56 0.08 24.98 -8.85
CA ILE A 56 0.38 26.09 -9.78
C ILE A 56 -0.66 27.21 -9.63
N PHE A 57 -1.95 26.88 -9.56
CA PHE A 57 -3.01 27.86 -9.35
C PHE A 57 -2.89 28.59 -8.01
N SER A 58 -2.56 27.84 -6.95
CA SER A 58 -2.36 28.39 -5.60
C SER A 58 -1.16 29.34 -5.53
N GLN A 59 -0.03 28.97 -6.17
CA GLN A 59 1.14 29.85 -6.27
C GLN A 59 0.83 31.13 -7.04
N HIS A 60 0.06 31.03 -8.13
CA HIS A 60 -0.34 32.21 -8.90
C HIS A 60 -1.23 33.15 -8.06
N THR A 61 -2.16 32.59 -7.27
CA THR A 61 -3.03 33.36 -6.37
C THR A 61 -2.23 34.08 -5.28
N LEU A 62 -1.27 33.39 -4.64
CA LEU A 62 -0.38 34.00 -3.65
C LEU A 62 0.52 35.10 -4.24
N HIS A 63 0.96 34.93 -5.49
CA HIS A 63 1.70 35.96 -6.20
C HIS A 63 0.85 37.23 -6.40
N MET A 64 -0.40 37.06 -6.83
CA MET A 64 -1.35 38.17 -7.00
C MET A 64 -1.62 38.88 -5.67
N GLU A 65 -1.87 38.16 -4.58
CA GLU A 65 -2.02 38.75 -3.24
C GLU A 65 -0.78 39.53 -2.79
N ARG A 66 0.41 38.99 -3.06
CA ARG A 66 1.67 39.67 -2.73
C ARG A 66 1.82 40.99 -3.49
N GLU A 67 1.42 41.04 -4.76
CA GLU A 67 1.43 42.28 -5.55
C GLU A 67 0.40 43.30 -5.02
N VAL A 68 -0.80 42.85 -4.65
CA VAL A 68 -1.83 43.72 -4.06
C VAL A 68 -1.35 44.29 -2.73
N LEU A 69 -0.81 43.46 -1.82
CA LEU A 69 -0.24 43.93 -0.56
C LEU A 69 0.96 44.87 -0.77
N GLY A 70 1.74 44.66 -1.83
CA GLY A 70 2.81 45.58 -2.23
C GLY A 70 2.28 46.96 -2.61
N THR A 71 1.18 47.03 -3.37
CA THR A 71 0.57 48.31 -3.75
C THR A 71 -0.15 49.00 -2.58
N GLU A 72 -0.84 48.24 -1.73
CA GLU A 72 -1.42 48.75 -0.47
C GLU A 72 -0.36 49.30 0.48
N LYS A 73 0.80 48.65 0.58
CA LYS A 73 1.93 49.15 1.37
C LYS A 73 2.45 50.49 0.83
N ILE A 74 2.65 50.60 -0.48
CA ILE A 74 3.13 51.85 -1.10
C ILE A 74 2.12 52.98 -0.87
N THR A 75 0.83 52.72 -1.10
CA THR A 75 -0.22 53.74 -0.90
C THR A 75 -0.36 54.17 0.56
N THR A 76 -0.22 53.25 1.52
CA THR A 76 -0.23 53.59 2.95
C THR A 76 1.00 54.40 3.35
N GLU A 77 2.19 54.04 2.86
CA GLU A 77 3.40 54.85 3.03
C GLU A 77 3.22 56.27 2.48
N ASP A 78 2.65 56.42 1.28
CA ASP A 78 2.34 57.74 0.69
C ASP A 78 1.36 58.54 1.55
N VAL A 79 0.30 57.92 2.06
CA VAL A 79 -0.67 58.59 2.96
C VAL A 79 0.00 59.02 4.27
N HIS A 80 0.87 58.19 4.84
CA HIS A 80 1.63 58.52 6.04
C HIS A 80 2.63 59.65 5.81
N LEU A 81 3.32 59.66 4.67
CA LEU A 81 4.22 60.75 4.26
C LEU A 81 3.43 62.06 4.10
N THR A 82 2.26 62.00 3.46
CA THR A 82 1.39 63.18 3.28
C THR A 82 0.88 63.73 4.62
N ALA A 83 0.52 62.84 5.56
CA ALA A 83 0.10 63.21 6.91
C ALA A 83 1.26 63.77 7.76
N PHE A 84 2.47 63.23 7.58
CA PHE A 84 3.68 63.72 8.21
C PHE A 84 4.04 65.12 7.71
N ASP A 85 3.95 65.38 6.40
CA ASP A 85 4.15 66.70 5.82
C ASP A 85 3.11 67.71 6.32
N ALA A 86 1.85 67.29 6.48
CA ALA A 86 0.81 68.12 7.08
C ALA A 86 1.11 68.47 8.55
N LEU A 87 1.61 67.51 9.33
CA LEU A 87 2.04 67.73 10.72
C LEU A 87 3.28 68.64 10.79
N GLN A 88 4.26 68.44 9.92
CA GLN A 88 5.47 69.26 9.84
C GLN A 88 5.13 70.72 9.47
N ASN A 89 4.16 70.94 8.60
CA ASN A 89 3.64 72.26 8.28
C ASN A 89 2.87 72.89 9.45
N SER A 90 2.21 72.09 10.30
CA SER A 90 1.49 72.57 11.49
C SER A 90 2.42 72.98 12.65
N ILE A 91 3.62 72.40 12.73
CA ILE A 91 4.61 72.67 13.78
C ILE A 91 5.42 73.96 13.51
N ASN A 92 5.29 74.56 12.32
CA ASN A 92 6.08 75.73 11.92
C ASN A 92 5.58 77.09 12.42
N VAL A 93 4.61 77.14 13.33
CA VAL A 93 4.17 78.38 13.98
C VAL A 93 4.26 78.22 15.50
N THR A 94 5.47 78.32 16.05
CA THR A 94 5.82 79.18 17.20
C THR A 94 7.18 78.79 17.80
N GLU A 95 7.97 79.83 18.08
CA GLU A 95 9.13 79.89 18.97
C GLU A 95 10.51 79.51 18.42
N ILE A 96 11.23 80.59 18.14
CA ILE A 96 12.61 80.73 17.67
C ILE A 96 13.48 80.87 18.93
N GLY A 97 14.46 79.98 19.10
CA GLY A 97 15.48 80.12 20.16
C GLY A 97 16.55 79.01 20.19
N CYS A 98 16.21 77.78 19.79
CA CYS A 98 17.14 76.63 19.83
C CYS A 98 17.46 76.01 18.45
N LYS A 99 17.04 76.62 17.33
CA LYS A 99 17.13 76.00 15.99
C LYS A 99 18.57 75.72 15.51
N GLN A 100 19.53 76.61 15.75
CA GLN A 100 20.87 76.47 15.13
C GLN A 100 21.73 75.33 15.70
N ALA A 101 21.65 75.05 17.00
CA ALA A 101 22.41 73.96 17.62
C ALA A 101 21.80 72.58 17.34
N TRP A 102 20.47 72.50 17.27
CA TRP A 102 19.76 71.25 16.99
C TRP A 102 19.88 70.83 15.51
N LEU A 103 19.79 71.78 14.57
CA LEU A 103 20.04 71.53 13.14
C LEU A 103 21.44 70.94 12.91
N HIS A 104 22.47 71.54 13.49
CA HIS A 104 23.85 71.06 13.30
C HIS A 104 24.09 69.64 13.85
N PHE A 105 23.48 69.28 14.98
CA PHE A 105 23.62 67.94 15.55
C PHE A 105 22.80 66.89 14.78
N THR A 106 21.62 67.28 14.28
CA THR A 106 20.75 66.40 13.49
C THR A 106 21.34 66.13 12.12
N ASP A 107 21.96 67.13 11.50
CA ASP A 107 22.67 66.99 10.23
C ASP A 107 23.89 66.07 10.38
N GLN A 108 24.69 66.23 11.45
CA GLN A 108 25.82 65.32 11.73
C GLN A 108 25.39 63.88 11.97
N LEU A 109 24.28 63.67 12.68
CA LEU A 109 23.76 62.32 12.93
C LEU A 109 23.25 61.68 11.63
N ASN A 110 22.54 62.43 10.80
CA ASN A 110 22.05 61.96 9.51
C ASN A 110 23.21 61.62 8.57
N ASP A 111 24.25 62.44 8.53
CA ASP A 111 25.43 62.19 7.69
C ASP A 111 26.14 60.89 8.10
N GLU A 112 26.30 60.63 9.40
CA GLU A 112 26.89 59.37 9.88
C GLU A 112 25.99 58.15 9.63
N VAL A 113 24.68 58.27 9.81
CA VAL A 113 23.74 57.19 9.49
C VAL A 113 23.77 56.87 7.99
N GLN A 114 23.83 57.88 7.12
CA GLN A 114 23.96 57.70 5.67
C GLN A 114 25.30 57.08 5.30
N ARG A 115 26.39 57.49 5.97
CA ARG A 115 27.71 56.88 5.76
C ARG A 115 27.70 55.39 6.09
N ILE A 116 27.18 55.01 7.26
CA ILE A 116 27.10 53.60 7.70
C ILE A 116 26.21 52.78 6.73
N ARG A 117 25.06 53.32 6.31
CA ARG A 117 24.19 52.64 5.33
C ARG A 117 24.93 52.40 4.01
N SER A 118 25.63 53.41 3.49
CA SER A 118 26.40 53.27 2.25
C SER A 118 27.53 52.24 2.35
N GLU A 119 28.18 52.11 3.52
CA GLU A 119 29.21 51.09 3.75
C GLU A 119 28.63 49.67 3.83
N TYR A 120 27.44 49.52 4.42
CA TYR A 120 26.74 48.24 4.46
C TYR A 120 26.22 47.81 3.08
N GLU A 121 25.66 48.74 2.31
CA GLU A 121 25.19 48.46 0.94
C GLU A 121 26.34 48.03 0.03
N LYS A 122 27.48 48.74 0.08
CA LYS A 122 28.69 48.33 -0.67
C LYS A 122 29.18 46.93 -0.31
N LYS A 123 29.13 46.54 0.97
CA LYS A 123 29.49 45.18 1.39
C LYS A 123 28.50 44.13 0.90
N LEU A 124 27.20 44.45 0.91
CA LEU A 124 26.16 43.55 0.39
C LEU A 124 26.29 43.35 -1.11
N ASP A 125 26.64 44.38 -1.86
CA ASP A 125 26.81 44.26 -3.32
C ASP A 125 28.04 43.43 -3.67
N ILE A 126 29.17 43.59 -2.97
CA ILE A 126 30.34 42.71 -3.13
C ILE A 126 29.97 41.25 -2.86
N TYR A 127 29.22 40.99 -1.77
CA TYR A 127 28.79 39.64 -1.43
C TYR A 127 27.83 39.04 -2.48
N ARG A 128 26.92 39.85 -3.01
CA ARG A 128 26.00 39.44 -4.11
C ARG A 128 26.77 39.09 -5.38
N GLU A 129 27.76 39.89 -5.75
CA GLU A 129 28.62 39.62 -6.91
C GLU A 129 29.45 38.35 -6.75
N GLU A 130 29.98 38.08 -5.56
CA GLU A 130 30.70 36.84 -5.27
C GLU A 130 29.78 35.62 -5.35
N LEU A 131 28.56 35.74 -4.81
CA LEU A 131 27.56 34.68 -4.88
C LEU A 131 27.16 34.39 -6.33
N HIS A 132 26.97 35.45 -7.13
CA HIS A 132 26.62 35.34 -8.54
C HIS A 132 27.74 34.71 -9.37
N ARG A 133 29.00 35.14 -9.17
CA ARG A 133 30.16 34.53 -9.82
C ARG A 133 30.32 33.05 -9.48
N ASN A 134 30.08 32.67 -8.23
CA ASN A 134 30.15 31.28 -7.82
C ASN A 134 29.02 30.45 -8.45
N PHE A 135 27.81 31.02 -8.55
CA PHE A 135 26.69 30.39 -9.26
C PHE A 135 27.00 30.20 -10.75
N GLU A 136 27.52 31.22 -11.43
CA GLU A 136 27.91 31.13 -12.85
C GLU A 136 29.02 30.10 -13.06
N TYR A 137 30.03 30.06 -12.20
CA TYR A 137 31.09 29.05 -12.24
C TYR A 137 30.54 27.63 -12.11
N GLN A 138 29.63 27.39 -11.14
CA GLN A 138 28.99 26.09 -10.95
C GLN A 138 28.08 25.72 -12.13
N SER A 139 27.35 26.70 -12.70
CA SER A 139 26.48 26.50 -13.86
C SER A 139 27.28 26.17 -15.12
N TYR A 140 28.40 26.87 -15.36
CA TYR A 140 29.31 26.60 -16.47
C TYR A 140 29.97 25.22 -16.34
N HIS A 141 30.41 24.85 -15.13
CA HIS A 141 30.97 23.53 -14.85
C HIS A 141 29.93 22.42 -15.09
N PHE A 142 28.68 22.66 -14.69
CA PHE A 142 27.57 21.75 -14.96
C PHE A 142 27.27 21.58 -16.46
N GLU A 143 27.28 22.66 -17.24
CA GLU A 143 27.06 22.60 -18.69
C GLU A 143 28.20 21.92 -19.46
N MET A 144 29.45 22.12 -19.04
CA MET A 144 30.62 21.44 -19.60
C MET A 144 30.58 19.93 -19.34
N HIS A 145 30.11 19.48 -18.17
CA HIS A 145 30.00 18.05 -17.86
C HIS A 145 28.73 17.38 -18.40
N LYS A 146 27.70 18.15 -18.79
CA LYS A 146 26.44 17.67 -19.39
C LYS A 146 26.59 17.21 -20.84
N SER A 147 27.58 17.73 -21.58
CA SER A 147 27.62 17.62 -23.05
C SER A 147 28.46 16.46 -23.59
N THR A 148 29.49 15.96 -22.88
CA THR A 148 30.53 15.14 -23.54
C THR A 148 30.39 13.62 -23.38
N SER A 149 29.81 13.09 -22.30
CA SER A 149 29.84 11.63 -22.03
C SER A 149 28.47 10.96 -21.90
N THR A 150 27.46 11.65 -21.35
CA THR A 150 26.13 11.08 -21.12
C THR A 150 25.21 11.16 -22.33
N SER A 151 25.38 12.16 -23.21
CA SER A 151 24.50 12.37 -24.39
C SER A 151 24.68 11.28 -25.46
N ASN A 152 25.92 10.83 -25.67
CA ASN A 152 26.27 9.81 -26.67
C ASN A 152 25.78 8.41 -26.26
N LEU A 153 25.92 8.04 -24.97
CA LEU A 153 25.51 6.73 -24.45
C LEU A 153 23.97 6.55 -24.47
N THR A 154 23.21 7.61 -24.13
CA THR A 154 21.74 7.57 -24.17
C THR A 154 21.17 7.52 -25.60
N LYS A 155 21.94 7.95 -26.61
CA LYS A 155 21.56 7.82 -28.02
C LYS A 155 21.80 6.39 -28.51
N GLU A 156 22.97 5.82 -28.21
CA GLU A 156 23.31 4.44 -28.56
C GLU A 156 22.33 3.41 -27.96
N HIS A 157 21.91 3.60 -26.70
CA HIS A 157 20.92 2.72 -26.06
C HIS A 157 19.52 2.83 -26.69
N ARG A 158 19.15 3.99 -27.22
CA ARG A 158 17.87 4.18 -27.94
C ARG A 158 17.90 3.50 -29.30
N ASP A 159 18.99 3.67 -30.04
CA ASP A 159 19.15 3.07 -31.36
C ASP A 159 19.15 1.52 -31.29
N LYS A 160 19.81 0.93 -30.28
CA LYS A 160 19.76 -0.53 -30.02
C LYS A 160 18.37 -1.02 -29.61
N LEU A 161 17.63 -0.24 -28.82
CA LEU A 161 16.26 -0.59 -28.43
C LEU A 161 15.32 -0.62 -29.64
N GLU A 162 15.48 0.33 -30.56
CA GLU A 162 14.70 0.40 -31.79
C GLU A 162 15.03 -0.78 -32.72
N GLN A 163 16.30 -1.15 -32.85
CA GLN A 163 16.72 -2.35 -33.58
C GLN A 163 16.06 -3.63 -33.04
N TYR A 164 16.07 -3.85 -31.72
CA TYR A 164 15.44 -5.06 -31.14
C TYR A 164 13.93 -5.08 -31.28
N LEU A 165 13.27 -3.91 -31.32
CA LEU A 165 11.84 -3.83 -31.59
C LEU A 165 11.53 -4.22 -33.05
N GLN A 166 12.40 -3.83 -33.99
CA GLN A 166 12.27 -4.23 -35.39
C GLN A 166 12.45 -5.74 -35.57
N GLU A 167 13.52 -6.32 -35.01
CA GLU A 167 13.79 -7.77 -35.05
C GLU A 167 12.65 -8.59 -34.39
N LYS A 168 12.07 -8.08 -33.30
CA LYS A 168 10.89 -8.69 -32.66
C LYS A 168 9.65 -8.68 -33.57
N ASN A 169 9.46 -7.62 -34.35
CA ASN A 169 8.32 -7.53 -35.27
C ASN A 169 8.51 -8.46 -36.48
N GLU A 170 9.74 -8.59 -36.99
CA GLU A 170 10.07 -9.52 -38.07
C GLU A 170 9.87 -10.98 -37.65
N THR A 171 10.36 -11.36 -36.46
CA THR A 171 10.14 -12.70 -35.89
C THR A 171 8.67 -13.00 -35.64
N LYS A 172 7.88 -12.00 -35.22
CA LYS A 172 6.42 -12.13 -35.09
C LYS A 172 5.75 -12.44 -36.43
N LEU A 173 6.14 -11.76 -37.51
CA LEU A 173 5.61 -12.00 -38.85
C LEU A 173 5.97 -13.40 -39.36
N GLN A 174 7.21 -13.86 -39.09
CA GLN A 174 7.64 -15.23 -39.40
C GLN A 174 6.84 -16.28 -38.61
N LEU A 175 6.48 -15.98 -37.36
CA LEU A 175 5.65 -16.86 -36.54
C LEU A 175 4.22 -16.99 -37.08
N GLU A 176 3.61 -15.88 -37.50
CA GLU A 176 2.27 -15.88 -38.07
C GLU A 176 2.21 -16.64 -39.40
N THR A 177 3.21 -16.46 -40.26
CA THR A 177 3.31 -17.20 -41.53
C THR A 177 3.58 -18.69 -41.34
N THR A 178 4.44 -19.06 -40.38
CA THR A 178 4.69 -20.48 -40.06
C THR A 178 3.45 -21.15 -39.44
N GLN A 179 2.72 -20.47 -38.55
CA GLN A 179 1.48 -20.97 -37.98
C GLN A 179 0.40 -21.19 -39.05
N ALA A 180 0.24 -20.25 -39.98
CA ALA A 180 -0.68 -20.41 -41.10
C ALA A 180 -0.34 -21.65 -41.96
N ASN A 181 0.95 -21.84 -42.24
CA ASN A 181 1.44 -23.00 -42.99
C ASN A 181 1.24 -24.33 -42.23
N VAL A 182 1.40 -24.34 -40.90
CA VAL A 182 1.12 -25.52 -40.07
C VAL A 182 -0.37 -25.87 -40.14
N ASN A 183 -1.25 -24.88 -39.97
CA ASN A 183 -2.69 -25.09 -40.06
C ASN A 183 -3.11 -25.64 -41.43
N GLU A 184 -2.53 -25.12 -42.51
CA GLU A 184 -2.77 -25.61 -43.88
C GLU A 184 -2.32 -27.08 -44.05
N MET A 185 -1.16 -27.45 -43.47
CA MET A 185 -0.69 -28.83 -43.51
C MET A 185 -1.56 -29.76 -42.66
N THR A 186 -2.04 -29.33 -41.50
CA THR A 186 -2.98 -30.11 -40.67
C THR A 186 -4.27 -30.41 -41.44
N LEU A 187 -4.80 -29.44 -42.19
CA LEU A 187 -5.97 -29.65 -43.05
C LEU A 187 -5.68 -30.67 -44.16
N LYS A 188 -4.51 -30.58 -44.81
CA LYS A 188 -4.08 -31.55 -45.83
C LYS A 188 -3.88 -32.95 -45.26
N ILE A 189 -3.35 -33.08 -44.04
CA ILE A 189 -3.23 -34.37 -43.34
C ILE A 189 -4.62 -34.96 -43.08
N ASN A 190 -5.54 -34.18 -42.51
CA ASN A 190 -6.91 -34.63 -42.25
C ASN A 190 -7.64 -35.06 -43.53
N GLU A 191 -7.42 -34.35 -44.64
CA GLU A 191 -7.99 -34.72 -45.94
C GLU A 191 -7.39 -36.01 -46.50
N LEU A 192 -6.08 -36.19 -46.37
CA LEU A 192 -5.40 -37.42 -46.77
C LEU A 192 -5.79 -38.60 -45.89
N GLU A 193 -5.97 -38.41 -44.58
CA GLU A 193 -6.46 -39.46 -43.67
C GLU A 193 -7.87 -39.92 -44.06
N ARG A 194 -8.77 -38.99 -44.42
CA ARG A 194 -10.09 -39.33 -44.95
C ARG A 194 -10.02 -40.09 -46.28
N ARG A 195 -9.12 -39.68 -47.18
CA ARG A 195 -8.87 -40.40 -48.45
C ARG A 195 -8.23 -41.77 -48.21
N ILE A 196 -7.34 -41.92 -47.23
CA ILE A 196 -6.75 -43.21 -46.84
C ILE A 196 -7.82 -44.13 -46.23
N ALA A 197 -8.74 -43.60 -45.42
CA ALA A 197 -9.85 -44.37 -44.88
C ALA A 197 -10.77 -44.90 -46.00
N TYR A 198 -10.96 -44.10 -47.06
CA TYR A 198 -11.70 -44.47 -48.27
C TYR A 198 -10.94 -45.47 -49.16
N GLU A 199 -9.64 -45.25 -49.40
CA GLU A 199 -8.78 -46.09 -50.22
C GLU A 199 -8.31 -47.37 -49.52
N LYS A 200 -8.44 -47.51 -48.19
CA LYS A 200 -8.17 -48.78 -47.48
C LYS A 200 -9.06 -49.95 -47.97
N GLN A 201 -10.10 -49.68 -48.77
CA GLN A 201 -10.87 -50.69 -49.51
C GLN A 201 -10.25 -51.13 -50.86
N ASN A 202 -9.33 -50.36 -51.46
CA ASN A 202 -8.68 -50.64 -52.75
C ASN A 202 -7.17 -50.34 -52.69
N HIS A 203 -6.32 -51.36 -52.90
CA HIS A 203 -4.86 -51.33 -52.64
C HIS A 203 -4.07 -50.04 -53.02
N GLY A 204 -3.06 -49.67 -52.22
CA GLY A 204 -1.94 -48.86 -52.75
C GLY A 204 -0.96 -48.22 -51.74
N ILE A 205 0.27 -48.73 -51.71
CA ILE A 205 1.44 -48.34 -50.88
C ILE A 205 1.88 -46.84 -51.01
N ASN A 206 1.34 -46.08 -51.96
CA ASN A 206 1.80 -44.71 -52.31
C ASN A 206 1.29 -43.62 -51.34
N VAL A 207 0.08 -43.76 -50.79
CA VAL A 207 -0.53 -42.70 -49.95
C VAL A 207 0.10 -42.66 -48.54
N LYS A 208 0.55 -43.82 -48.03
CA LYS A 208 1.21 -43.92 -46.72
C LYS A 208 2.58 -43.21 -46.72
N GLN A 209 3.35 -43.34 -47.79
CA GLN A 209 4.64 -42.63 -47.94
C GLN A 209 4.46 -41.10 -48.06
N LYS A 210 3.35 -40.63 -48.68
CA LYS A 210 3.00 -39.20 -48.72
C LYS A 210 2.59 -38.66 -47.35
N LEU A 211 1.89 -39.45 -46.54
CA LEU A 211 1.54 -39.07 -45.17
C LEU A 211 2.80 -38.95 -44.30
N GLU A 212 3.72 -39.91 -44.38
CA GLU A 212 4.98 -39.88 -43.61
C GLU A 212 5.87 -38.69 -43.99
N THR A 213 5.96 -38.33 -45.27
CA THR A 213 6.72 -37.15 -45.71
C THR A 213 6.06 -35.83 -45.26
N ILE A 214 4.74 -35.74 -45.22
CA ILE A 214 4.03 -34.57 -44.69
C ILE A 214 4.17 -34.47 -43.17
N GLN A 215 4.17 -35.60 -42.45
CA GLN A 215 4.42 -35.62 -41.00
C GLN A 215 5.84 -35.18 -40.65
N GLN A 216 6.86 -35.62 -41.40
CA GLN A 216 8.24 -35.18 -41.20
C GLN A 216 8.42 -33.68 -41.48
N THR A 217 7.76 -33.14 -42.51
CA THR A 217 7.79 -31.70 -42.80
C THR A 217 7.01 -30.86 -41.78
N LEU A 218 5.97 -31.42 -41.16
CA LEU A 218 5.25 -30.81 -40.05
C LEU A 218 6.13 -30.74 -38.79
N GLN A 219 6.79 -31.83 -38.43
CA GLN A 219 7.72 -31.86 -37.30
C GLN A 219 8.88 -30.85 -37.47
N GLU A 220 9.45 -30.73 -38.67
CA GLU A 220 10.51 -29.75 -38.93
C GLU A 220 10.01 -28.30 -38.86
N ARG A 221 8.74 -28.05 -39.20
CA ARG A 221 8.14 -26.72 -39.06
C ARG A 221 7.74 -26.38 -37.62
N GLU A 222 7.28 -27.37 -36.85
CA GLU A 222 7.05 -27.23 -35.41
C GLU A 222 8.36 -26.90 -34.68
N ARG A 223 9.46 -27.56 -35.04
CA ARG A 223 10.80 -27.25 -34.50
C ARG A 223 11.22 -25.80 -34.76
N LYS A 224 11.00 -25.30 -35.98
CA LYS A 224 11.28 -23.90 -36.35
C LYS A 224 10.36 -22.90 -35.62
N LEU A 225 9.11 -23.28 -35.38
CA LEU A 225 8.17 -22.49 -34.60
C LEU A 225 8.63 -22.36 -33.14
N GLU A 226 9.12 -23.44 -32.54
CA GLU A 226 9.68 -23.43 -31.18
C GLU A 226 10.96 -22.60 -31.07
N GLU A 227 11.84 -22.67 -32.08
CA GLU A 227 13.04 -21.82 -32.14
C GLU A 227 12.66 -20.33 -32.21
N ALA A 228 11.72 -19.94 -33.08
CA ALA A 228 11.24 -18.57 -33.16
C ALA A 228 10.54 -18.08 -31.86
N LEU A 229 9.86 -18.97 -31.14
CA LEU A 229 9.29 -18.65 -29.83
C LEU A 229 10.36 -18.40 -28.76
N ARG A 230 11.45 -19.17 -28.78
CA ARG A 230 12.61 -18.95 -27.89
C ARG A 230 13.25 -17.59 -28.17
N ASP A 231 13.52 -17.27 -29.43
CA ASP A 231 14.11 -15.99 -29.83
C ASP A 231 13.22 -14.80 -29.40
N ARG A 232 11.89 -14.94 -29.53
CA ARG A 232 10.94 -13.90 -29.09
C ARG A 232 11.02 -13.63 -27.58
N VAL A 233 11.23 -14.66 -26.77
CA VAL A 233 11.39 -14.51 -25.31
C VAL A 233 12.71 -13.84 -24.99
N GLU A 234 13.78 -14.20 -25.69
CA GLU A 234 15.10 -13.59 -25.53
C GLU A 234 15.08 -12.09 -25.88
N PHE A 235 14.46 -11.71 -27.01
CA PHE A 235 14.30 -10.31 -27.39
C PHE A 235 13.44 -9.52 -26.39
N LYS A 236 12.38 -10.14 -25.85
CA LYS A 236 11.57 -9.51 -24.79
C LYS A 236 12.43 -9.18 -23.56
N HIS A 237 13.28 -10.11 -23.13
CA HIS A 237 14.17 -9.92 -21.99
C HIS A 237 15.22 -8.82 -22.25
N LYS A 238 15.84 -8.82 -23.44
CA LYS A 238 16.79 -7.76 -23.84
C LYS A 238 16.13 -6.37 -23.84
N ILE A 239 14.90 -6.25 -24.36
CA ILE A 239 14.13 -5.00 -24.36
C ILE A 239 13.88 -4.49 -22.93
N GLU A 240 13.56 -5.37 -21.99
CA GLU A 240 13.32 -5.01 -20.58
C GLU A 240 14.60 -4.50 -19.89
N ILE A 241 15.75 -5.13 -20.16
CA ILE A 241 17.05 -4.68 -19.64
C ILE A 241 17.37 -3.27 -20.13
N TYR A 242 17.24 -2.99 -21.42
CA TYR A 242 17.55 -1.68 -21.99
C TYR A 242 16.56 -0.59 -21.55
N LYS A 243 15.27 -0.92 -21.36
CA LYS A 243 14.30 0.00 -20.77
C LYS A 243 14.66 0.37 -19.32
N ALA A 244 15.05 -0.61 -18.51
CA ALA A 244 15.48 -0.37 -17.14
C ALA A 244 16.75 0.50 -17.06
N GLN A 245 17.67 0.34 -18.02
CA GLN A 245 18.86 1.21 -18.12
C GLN A 245 18.48 2.65 -18.51
N LEU A 246 17.61 2.85 -19.50
CA LEU A 246 17.11 4.19 -19.86
C LEU A 246 16.36 4.88 -18.73
N ASP A 247 15.59 4.14 -17.93
CA ASP A 247 14.88 4.66 -16.77
C ASP A 247 15.85 5.06 -15.63
N ARG A 248 16.92 4.28 -15.40
CA ARG A 248 17.97 4.62 -14.44
C ARG A 248 18.71 5.90 -14.86
N ASP A 249 19.07 6.02 -16.13
CA ASP A 249 19.73 7.21 -16.68
C ASP A 249 18.81 8.45 -16.62
N SER A 250 17.49 8.26 -16.79
CA SER A 250 16.51 9.33 -16.67
C SER A 250 16.30 9.77 -15.22
N ARG A 251 16.37 8.84 -14.26
CA ARG A 251 16.30 9.14 -12.81
C ARG A 251 17.54 9.84 -12.30
N GLN A 252 18.73 9.47 -12.78
CA GLN A 252 19.97 10.19 -12.44
C GLN A 252 19.97 11.66 -12.91
N LYS A 253 19.18 12.01 -13.94
CA LYS A 253 19.01 13.40 -14.39
C LYS A 253 18.08 14.25 -13.49
N LEU A 254 17.30 13.61 -12.60
CA LEU A 254 16.29 14.27 -11.76
C LEU A 254 16.76 14.53 -10.33
N ASP A 255 17.98 14.13 -9.95
CA ASP A 255 18.45 14.19 -8.56
C ASP A 255 19.83 14.87 -8.43
N PRO A 256 19.91 16.17 -8.12
CA PRO A 256 21.18 16.84 -7.82
C PRO A 256 21.70 16.55 -6.40
N TYR A 257 20.96 15.83 -5.54
CA TYR A 257 21.21 15.81 -4.10
C TYR A 257 21.51 14.45 -3.49
N TYR A 258 21.58 13.37 -4.28
CA TYR A 258 21.86 12.04 -3.72
C TYR A 258 23.35 11.64 -3.61
N ASN A 259 24.30 12.46 -4.07
CA ASN A 259 25.73 12.11 -4.04
C ASN A 259 26.63 13.09 -3.28
N LYS A 260 26.16 13.62 -2.14
CA LYS A 260 26.98 14.45 -1.24
C LYS A 260 27.10 13.91 0.19
N ARG A 261 26.92 12.59 0.39
CA ARG A 261 27.13 11.96 1.71
C ARG A 261 28.45 11.20 1.87
N SER A 262 29.24 10.99 0.80
CA SER A 262 30.52 10.27 0.91
C SER A 262 31.77 11.15 0.90
N THR A 263 31.66 12.47 0.65
CA THR A 263 32.84 13.36 0.48
C THR A 263 33.04 14.41 1.59
N ILE A 264 32.34 14.29 2.72
CA ILE A 264 32.57 15.16 3.89
C ILE A 264 33.54 14.50 4.92
N HIS A 265 33.93 13.23 4.72
CA HIS A 265 34.85 12.56 5.64
C HIS A 265 36.34 12.56 5.24
N GLU A 266 36.72 13.17 4.11
CA GLU A 266 38.12 13.14 3.62
C GLU A 266 38.79 14.50 3.40
N VAL A 267 38.11 15.64 3.64
CA VAL A 267 38.70 16.99 3.42
C VAL A 267 39.17 17.67 4.71
N THR A 268 38.93 17.09 5.90
CA THR A 268 39.44 17.63 7.17
C THR A 268 40.85 17.18 7.54
N SER A 269 41.52 16.38 6.72
CA SER A 269 42.85 15.81 7.04
C SER A 269 44.04 16.43 6.31
N SER A 270 43.86 17.45 5.46
CA SER A 270 44.96 17.99 4.66
C SER A 270 44.87 19.50 4.48
N LEU A 271 45.59 20.27 5.31
CA LEU A 271 46.46 21.43 4.97
C LEU A 271 46.85 22.24 6.26
N PRO A 272 47.97 23.00 6.23
CA PRO A 272 48.99 22.99 7.29
C PRO A 272 48.93 24.16 8.28
N ALA A 273 49.63 24.00 9.40
CA ALA A 273 49.82 24.98 10.46
C ALA A 273 50.88 26.04 10.11
N THR A 274 50.58 27.32 10.38
CA THR A 274 51.58 28.38 10.69
C THR A 274 50.95 29.54 11.51
N ASP A 275 51.36 29.64 12.79
CA ASP A 275 51.78 30.80 13.61
C ASP A 275 51.03 32.17 13.66
N SER A 276 50.28 32.37 14.78
CA SER A 276 50.38 33.39 15.89
C SER A 276 50.63 34.91 15.62
N PRO A 277 50.26 35.89 16.53
CA PRO A 277 50.02 35.78 17.98
C PRO A 277 48.88 36.62 18.63
N SER A 278 48.69 36.33 19.93
CA SER A 278 47.84 36.86 21.01
C SER A 278 47.58 38.37 21.17
N LEU A 279 46.46 38.72 21.82
CA LEU A 279 46.36 39.76 22.88
C LEU A 279 45.15 39.52 23.81
N LYS A 280 45.28 39.96 25.06
CA LYS A 280 44.67 39.45 26.31
C LYS A 280 43.32 40.11 26.70
N ALA A 281 42.54 39.40 27.54
CA ALA A 281 41.54 39.97 28.51
C ALA A 281 42.26 40.82 29.60
N PRO A 282 41.65 41.61 30.54
CA PRO A 282 40.37 41.38 31.25
C PRO A 282 39.57 42.66 31.73
N TYR A 283 38.39 42.49 32.35
CA TYR A 283 38.07 42.90 33.74
C TYR A 283 36.61 42.59 34.16
N ARG A 284 36.46 42.40 35.48
CA ARG A 284 35.33 41.95 36.31
C ARG A 284 34.85 43.13 37.19
N LEU A 285 33.58 43.20 37.62
CA LEU A 285 33.15 43.57 38.99
C LEU A 285 31.61 43.49 39.20
N SER A 286 31.24 43.38 40.49
CA SER A 286 30.04 42.80 41.11
C SER A 286 28.94 43.78 41.58
N TRP A 287 27.92 43.24 42.27
CA TRP A 287 27.13 43.69 43.47
C TRP A 287 25.61 43.43 43.23
N SER A 288 24.74 42.97 44.14
CA SER A 288 24.81 42.46 45.52
C SER A 288 23.43 41.96 46.03
N GLU A 289 23.45 41.22 47.13
CA GLU A 289 22.39 40.48 47.83
C GLU A 289 21.22 41.29 48.44
N SER A 290 20.12 40.60 48.74
CA SER A 290 19.23 40.90 49.89
C SER A 290 18.72 39.60 50.50
N LYS A 291 18.95 39.44 51.82
CA LYS A 291 18.57 38.30 52.68
C LYS A 291 17.14 38.45 53.22
N THR A 292 16.46 37.33 53.49
CA THR A 292 15.63 37.14 54.69
C THR A 292 15.73 35.68 55.18
N GLU A 293 15.74 35.51 56.50
CA GLU A 293 16.12 34.31 57.26
C GLU A 293 14.96 33.33 57.57
N LYS A 294 15.35 32.05 57.72
CA LYS A 294 14.87 30.99 58.65
C LYS A 294 13.37 30.64 58.71
N ASN A 295 13.04 29.39 58.34
CA ASN A 295 12.78 28.34 59.34
C ASN A 295 12.84 26.92 58.72
N GLU A 296 13.58 26.01 59.36
CA GLU A 296 13.68 24.59 59.01
C GLU A 296 12.47 23.81 59.56
N GLN A 297 11.86 22.94 58.76
CA GLN A 297 11.26 21.69 59.24
C GLN A 297 11.48 20.56 58.22
N LYS A 298 12.26 19.57 58.67
CA LYS A 298 12.57 18.29 58.03
C LYS A 298 11.30 17.46 57.82
N ILE A 299 11.10 16.94 56.60
CA ILE A 299 10.40 15.67 56.37
C ILE A 299 11.19 14.90 55.30
N ALA A 300 11.84 13.81 55.71
CA ALA A 300 12.54 12.88 54.84
C ALA A 300 11.55 11.86 54.26
N LEU A 301 11.63 11.61 52.95
CA LEU A 301 10.91 10.52 52.28
C LEU A 301 11.70 9.20 52.46
N PRO A 302 11.02 8.07 52.74
CA PRO A 302 11.67 6.79 52.98
C PRO A 302 12.14 6.12 51.67
N PRO A 303 13.21 5.29 51.71
CA PRO A 303 13.68 4.53 50.55
C PRO A 303 12.75 3.35 50.19
N PRO A 304 12.76 2.89 48.92
CA PRO A 304 11.90 1.81 48.42
C PRO A 304 12.26 0.43 49.00
N PRO A 305 11.28 -0.48 49.15
CA PRO A 305 11.51 -1.81 49.72
C PRO A 305 12.24 -2.77 48.77
N PRO A 306 13.03 -3.72 49.30
CA PRO A 306 13.75 -4.71 48.50
C PRO A 306 12.84 -5.84 47.96
N PRO A 307 13.26 -6.53 46.88
CA PRO A 307 12.48 -7.58 46.23
C PRO A 307 12.35 -8.84 47.12
N PRO A 308 11.19 -9.54 47.10
CA PRO A 308 10.98 -10.71 47.94
C PRO A 308 11.81 -11.92 47.49
N GLN A 309 12.48 -12.53 48.47
CA GLN A 309 13.25 -13.77 48.36
C GLN A 309 12.34 -15.01 48.42
N LEU A 310 12.68 -16.00 47.60
CA LEU A 310 12.18 -17.38 47.60
C LEU A 310 12.70 -18.17 48.80
N VAL A 311 11.82 -18.84 49.57
CA VAL A 311 12.13 -20.08 50.34
C VAL A 311 10.82 -20.85 50.67
N PRO A 312 10.80 -22.13 51.12
CA PRO A 312 10.62 -23.31 50.26
C PRO A 312 9.52 -24.31 50.72
N THR A 313 9.18 -25.23 49.79
CA THR A 313 8.90 -26.68 49.90
C THR A 313 8.19 -27.31 51.12
N ILE A 314 7.11 -28.07 50.85
CA ILE A 314 6.76 -29.41 51.40
C ILE A 314 5.98 -30.18 50.29
N THR A 315 6.57 -31.04 49.44
CA THR A 315 6.73 -32.53 49.50
C THR A 315 5.55 -33.32 50.08
N GLU A 316 4.79 -34.10 49.31
CA GLU A 316 4.94 -35.56 49.03
C GLU A 316 3.67 -35.97 48.22
N SER A 317 3.56 -36.99 47.37
CA SER A 317 4.22 -38.31 47.29
C SER A 317 4.03 -38.94 45.91
N LYS A 318 5.01 -39.79 45.56
CA LYS A 318 5.21 -40.56 44.32
C LYS A 318 4.18 -41.69 44.11
N SER A 319 3.95 -42.05 42.84
CA SER A 319 3.89 -43.46 42.42
C SER A 319 4.62 -43.63 41.08
N ASN A 320 5.59 -44.53 41.10
CA ASN A 320 6.60 -44.87 40.11
C ASN A 320 6.13 -46.10 39.30
N TYR A 321 6.43 -46.22 38.01
CA TYR A 321 6.92 -47.45 37.35
C TYR A 321 7.41 -47.15 35.92
N GLN A 322 8.41 -47.93 35.50
CA GLN A 322 9.44 -47.68 34.50
C GLN A 322 9.12 -48.18 33.08
N GLU A 323 9.77 -47.54 32.10
CA GLU A 323 10.35 -48.01 30.83
C GLU A 323 9.57 -48.95 29.88
N THR A 324 9.38 -48.51 28.63
CA THR A 324 10.11 -49.02 27.44
C THR A 324 9.79 -48.18 26.17
N PRO A 325 10.72 -48.11 25.20
CA PRO A 325 10.63 -47.19 24.05
C PRO A 325 9.89 -47.85 22.88
N HIS A 326 8.85 -47.19 22.35
CA HIS A 326 8.33 -47.51 21.02
C HIS A 326 8.26 -46.27 20.14
N ASP A 327 9.09 -46.36 19.12
CA ASP A 327 9.14 -45.63 17.86
C ASP A 327 7.75 -45.30 17.30
N SER A 328 7.47 -44.01 17.11
CA SER A 328 6.48 -43.48 16.16
C SER A 328 6.64 -41.96 16.12
N SER A 329 7.35 -41.51 15.09
CA SER A 329 7.43 -40.12 14.65
C SER A 329 6.03 -39.51 14.52
N MET A 330 5.61 -38.77 15.54
CA MET A 330 4.44 -37.89 15.46
C MET A 330 4.84 -36.68 14.64
N ILE A 331 4.23 -36.58 13.46
CA ILE A 331 4.11 -35.35 12.68
C ILE A 331 3.47 -34.32 13.60
N GLN A 332 4.28 -33.42 14.15
CA GLN A 332 3.79 -32.17 14.71
C GLN A 332 3.32 -31.35 13.50
N ASN A 333 2.03 -31.43 13.21
CA ASN A 333 1.38 -30.36 12.46
C ASN A 333 1.43 -29.13 13.37
N GLU A 334 2.49 -28.34 13.23
CA GLU A 334 2.50 -26.96 13.66
C GLU A 334 1.35 -26.27 12.91
N GLU A 335 0.22 -26.08 13.58
CA GLU A 335 -0.77 -25.08 13.19
C GLU A 335 -0.03 -23.74 13.18
N SER A 336 0.42 -23.33 11.99
CA SER A 336 0.91 -21.99 11.74
C SER A 336 -0.27 -21.04 11.94
N LEU A 337 -0.49 -20.58 13.17
CA LEU A 337 -1.26 -19.39 13.44
C LEU A 337 -0.61 -18.28 12.62
N GLU A 338 -1.27 -17.85 11.54
CA GLU A 338 -0.83 -16.73 10.73
C GLU A 338 -0.70 -15.50 11.65
N GLU A 339 0.54 -15.15 12.02
CA GLU A 339 0.79 -14.00 12.87
C GLU A 339 0.44 -12.70 12.12
N GLY A 340 -0.37 -11.84 12.74
CA GLY A 340 -0.74 -10.57 12.16
C GLY A 340 0.47 -9.67 11.89
N THR A 341 0.45 -8.91 10.80
CA THR A 341 1.55 -8.02 10.38
C THR A 341 1.87 -6.89 11.38
N LEU A 342 0.92 -6.56 12.28
CA LEU A 342 1.11 -5.58 13.34
C LEU A 342 1.19 -6.29 14.70
N THR A 343 2.37 -6.22 15.30
CA THR A 343 2.64 -6.77 16.63
C THR A 343 2.58 -5.68 17.71
N ARG A 344 2.65 -6.07 18.98
CA ARG A 344 2.68 -5.13 20.11
C ARG A 344 4.01 -4.36 20.11
N PHE A 345 3.92 -3.04 20.28
CA PHE A 345 5.11 -2.21 20.45
C PHE A 345 5.69 -2.40 21.86
N ALA A 346 6.99 -2.70 21.96
CA ALA A 346 7.63 -3.10 23.22
C ALA A 346 7.67 -1.97 24.26
N ASP A 347 8.13 -0.78 23.87
CA ASP A 347 8.31 0.37 24.78
C ASP A 347 7.09 1.31 24.75
N PHE A 348 5.89 0.73 24.88
CA PHE A 348 4.66 1.47 24.74
C PHE A 348 4.36 2.34 25.97
N ASN A 349 4.05 3.61 25.72
CA ASN A 349 3.58 4.55 26.72
C ASN A 349 2.45 5.40 26.13
N SER A 350 1.22 5.17 26.60
CA SER A 350 0.02 5.84 26.10
C SER A 350 0.05 7.35 26.34
N ASP A 351 0.60 7.83 27.47
CA ASP A 351 0.73 9.26 27.76
C ASP A 351 1.67 9.96 26.78
N LEU A 352 2.84 9.36 26.49
CA LEU A 352 3.81 9.92 25.55
C LEU A 352 3.24 10.00 24.14
N ASP A 353 2.64 8.90 23.66
CA ASP A 353 2.00 8.85 22.34
C ASP A 353 0.84 9.88 22.25
N CYS A 354 0.04 10.02 23.31
CA CYS A 354 -1.04 11.03 23.37
C CYS A 354 -0.50 12.46 23.30
N ASN A 355 0.55 12.78 24.07
CA ASN A 355 1.18 14.10 24.04
C ASN A 355 1.77 14.44 22.68
N HIS A 356 2.45 13.46 22.05
CA HIS A 356 2.99 13.62 20.70
C HIS A 356 1.87 13.88 19.69
N LEU A 357 0.81 13.06 19.71
CA LEU A 357 -0.34 13.25 18.82
C LEU A 357 -1.01 14.61 19.03
N TYR A 358 -1.15 15.07 20.28
CA TYR A 358 -1.75 16.36 20.58
C TYR A 358 -0.96 17.53 19.99
N ILE A 359 0.38 17.52 20.16
CA ILE A 359 1.25 18.53 19.58
C ILE A 359 1.12 18.54 18.05
N LEU A 360 1.21 17.36 17.42
CA LEU A 360 1.12 17.22 15.96
C LEU A 360 -0.23 17.70 15.40
N LEU A 361 -1.33 17.45 16.11
CA LEU A 361 -2.69 17.79 15.67
C LEU A 361 -3.13 19.23 16.03
N THR A 362 -2.37 19.92 16.88
CA THR A 362 -2.63 21.32 17.25
C THR A 362 -1.79 22.29 16.41
N ASN A 363 -0.71 21.81 15.79
CA ASN A 363 0.10 22.61 14.90
C ASN A 363 -0.69 23.12 13.68
N SER A 364 -0.36 24.32 13.23
CA SER A 364 -0.96 24.94 12.03
C SER A 364 -0.69 24.13 10.75
N HIS A 365 0.40 23.37 10.73
CA HIS A 365 0.74 22.41 9.70
C HIS A 365 0.83 21.00 10.33
N ILE A 366 -0.08 20.11 9.93
CA ILE A 366 -0.18 18.76 10.49
C ILE A 366 0.86 17.86 9.80
N GLU A 367 1.77 17.28 10.59
CA GLU A 367 2.79 16.37 10.07
C GLU A 367 2.25 14.92 10.01
N GLU A 368 1.57 14.60 8.91
CA GLU A 368 0.88 13.32 8.68
C GLU A 368 1.79 12.09 8.83
N VAL A 369 3.03 12.17 8.35
CA VAL A 369 4.01 11.06 8.42
C VAL A 369 4.30 10.64 9.86
N SER A 370 4.39 11.60 10.78
CA SER A 370 4.67 11.30 12.19
C SER A 370 3.46 10.69 12.89
N ILE A 371 2.25 11.11 12.53
CA ILE A 371 1.00 10.48 13.02
C ILE A 371 0.91 9.03 12.54
N ILE A 372 1.21 8.78 11.26
CA ILE A 372 1.26 7.42 10.67
C ILE A 372 2.27 6.56 11.42
N LYS A 373 3.48 7.07 11.67
CA LYS A 373 4.53 6.34 12.41
C LYS A 373 4.11 5.96 13.83
N ILE A 374 3.26 6.76 14.48
CA ILE A 374 2.73 6.40 15.80
C ILE A 374 1.63 5.35 15.63
N LEU A 375 0.54 5.65 14.92
CA LEU A 375 -0.64 4.79 14.90
C LEU A 375 -0.46 3.48 14.12
N CYS A 376 0.35 3.46 13.07
CA CYS A 376 0.59 2.25 12.27
C CYS A 376 1.64 1.32 12.87
N ASN A 377 2.35 1.73 13.93
CA ASN A 377 3.31 0.90 14.65
C ASN A 377 2.82 0.51 16.05
N ARG A 378 1.51 0.57 16.29
CA ARG A 378 0.88 0.19 17.55
C ARG A 378 -0.15 -0.90 17.29
N SER A 379 -0.24 -1.86 18.19
CA SER A 379 -1.28 -2.88 18.11
C SER A 379 -2.67 -2.27 18.29
N ILE A 380 -3.72 -3.04 17.99
CA ILE A 380 -5.08 -2.57 18.20
C ILE A 380 -5.35 -2.21 19.68
N ASP A 381 -4.91 -3.04 20.61
CA ASP A 381 -5.06 -2.79 22.05
C ASP A 381 -4.41 -1.46 22.46
N GLN A 382 -3.18 -1.22 22.00
CA GLN A 382 -2.42 -0.01 22.28
C GLN A 382 -3.10 1.23 21.68
N ARG A 383 -3.66 1.12 20.48
CA ARG A 383 -4.42 2.23 19.85
C ARG A 383 -5.70 2.57 20.59
N LEU A 384 -6.41 1.55 21.09
CA LEU A 384 -7.59 1.78 21.92
C LEU A 384 -7.22 2.47 23.22
N GLU A 385 -6.11 2.07 23.85
CA GLU A 385 -5.58 2.75 25.03
C GLU A 385 -5.20 4.21 24.73
N ILE A 386 -4.47 4.47 23.64
CA ILE A 386 -4.15 5.84 23.19
C ILE A 386 -5.44 6.65 23.00
N ARG A 387 -6.44 6.10 22.30
CA ARG A 387 -7.71 6.80 22.04
C ARG A 387 -8.41 7.19 23.34
N ASP A 388 -8.51 6.25 24.28
CA ASP A 388 -9.22 6.47 25.54
C ASP A 388 -8.42 7.40 26.46
N ARG A 389 -7.10 7.29 26.47
CA ARG A 389 -6.19 8.14 27.24
C ARG A 389 -6.14 9.58 26.71
N TYR A 390 -6.10 9.75 25.39
CA TYR A 390 -6.16 11.06 24.73
C TYR A 390 -7.42 11.83 25.13
N LYS A 391 -8.56 11.14 25.18
CA LYS A 391 -9.83 11.71 25.65
C LYS A 391 -9.79 12.15 27.11
N GLN A 392 -9.11 11.41 27.98
CA GLN A 392 -8.95 11.77 29.39
C GLN A 392 -8.03 12.99 29.57
N LEU A 393 -6.90 13.02 28.86
CA LEU A 393 -5.89 14.09 28.98
C LEU A 393 -6.37 15.42 28.39
N PHE A 394 -6.90 15.40 27.18
CA PHE A 394 -7.20 16.61 26.42
C PHE A 394 -8.68 16.94 26.33
N ARG A 395 -9.55 16.09 26.89
CA ARG A 395 -11.02 16.21 26.83
C ARG A 395 -11.57 16.32 25.40
N GLN A 396 -10.83 15.81 24.42
CA GLN A 396 -11.17 15.82 23.00
C GLN A 396 -11.11 14.37 22.48
N ASN A 397 -12.03 13.97 21.59
CA ASN A 397 -11.92 12.65 20.97
C ASN A 397 -10.80 12.68 19.91
N LEU A 398 -9.89 11.71 19.98
CA LEU A 398 -8.80 11.60 19.00
C LEU A 398 -9.32 11.44 17.56
N GLY A 399 -10.42 10.70 17.37
CA GLY A 399 -11.05 10.53 16.06
C GLY A 399 -11.53 11.84 15.43
N ASP A 400 -12.04 12.78 16.23
CA ASP A 400 -12.47 14.10 15.76
C ASP A 400 -11.26 15.01 15.50
N ALA A 401 -10.18 14.84 16.27
CA ALA A 401 -8.93 15.55 16.04
C ALA A 401 -8.27 15.15 14.71
N LEU A 402 -8.32 13.87 14.36
CA LEU A 402 -7.82 13.33 13.09
C LEU A 402 -8.64 13.79 11.88
N GLU A 403 -9.90 14.20 12.06
CA GLU A 403 -10.73 14.74 10.98
C GLU A 403 -10.19 16.06 10.40
N LYS A 404 -9.30 16.74 11.13
CA LYS A 404 -8.62 17.97 10.67
C LYS A 404 -7.53 17.71 9.62
N ILE A 405 -7.11 16.46 9.42
CA ILE A 405 -6.12 16.07 8.40
C ILE A 405 -6.72 16.37 7.01
N LYS A 406 -5.93 16.98 6.12
CA LYS A 406 -6.41 17.41 4.80
C LYS A 406 -6.73 16.24 3.86
N ASP A 407 -5.93 15.18 3.90
CA ASP A 407 -6.22 13.96 3.15
C ASP A 407 -7.37 13.18 3.81
N ASP A 408 -8.55 13.24 3.18
CA ASP A 408 -9.76 12.55 3.62
C ASP A 408 -9.60 11.01 3.63
N ALA A 409 -8.85 10.44 2.69
CA ALA A 409 -8.63 8.99 2.65
C ALA A 409 -7.74 8.55 3.82
N LEU A 410 -6.66 9.29 4.08
CA LEU A 410 -5.79 9.05 5.23
C LEU A 410 -6.54 9.25 6.55
N SER A 411 -7.30 10.34 6.68
CA SER A 411 -8.12 10.64 7.86
C SER A 411 -9.10 9.50 8.17
N LYS A 412 -9.83 9.02 7.16
CA LYS A 412 -10.73 7.87 7.28
C LYS A 412 -10.00 6.61 7.74
N LEU A 413 -8.84 6.31 7.13
CA LEU A 413 -8.03 5.14 7.50
C LEU A 413 -7.59 5.22 8.97
N LEU A 414 -7.00 6.34 9.40
CA LEU A 414 -6.51 6.52 10.76
C LEU A 414 -7.66 6.43 11.78
N ARG A 415 -8.85 6.96 11.46
CA ARG A 415 -10.03 6.83 12.32
C ARG A 415 -10.51 5.39 12.43
N ILE A 416 -10.52 4.64 11.33
CA ILE A 416 -10.87 3.20 11.33
C ILE A 416 -9.87 2.40 12.18
N LEU A 417 -8.58 2.75 12.15
CA LEU A 417 -7.54 2.10 12.96
C LEU A 417 -7.72 2.31 14.48
N LEU A 418 -8.51 3.30 14.90
CA LEU A 418 -8.85 3.57 16.31
C LEU A 418 -10.16 2.88 16.77
N LEU A 419 -10.81 2.12 15.89
CA LEU A 419 -12.00 1.36 16.23
C LEU A 419 -11.63 -0.05 16.67
N SER A 420 -12.31 -0.56 17.70
CA SER A 420 -12.23 -1.98 18.03
C SER A 420 -12.71 -2.81 16.83
N ALA A 421 -12.28 -4.06 16.71
CA ALA A 421 -12.72 -4.92 15.60
C ALA A 421 -14.26 -4.99 15.50
N VAL A 422 -14.93 -5.06 16.65
CA VAL A 422 -16.39 -5.06 16.75
C VAL A 422 -17.00 -3.71 16.31
N ASP A 423 -16.47 -2.58 16.79
CA ASP A 423 -16.96 -1.26 16.40
C ASP A 423 -16.76 -1.00 14.91
N ARG A 424 -15.60 -1.37 14.37
CA ARG A 424 -15.27 -1.27 12.95
C ARG A 424 -16.30 -2.02 12.10
N ASP A 425 -16.54 -3.29 12.41
CA ASP A 425 -17.52 -4.09 11.67
C ASP A 425 -18.94 -3.49 11.82
N CYS A 426 -19.31 -2.95 13.00
CA CYS A 426 -20.58 -2.25 13.17
C CYS A 426 -20.71 -1.02 12.25
N PHE A 427 -19.69 -0.16 12.19
CA PHE A 427 -19.71 1.03 11.35
C PHE A 427 -19.71 0.69 9.86
N GLU A 428 -18.96 -0.33 9.46
CA GLU A 428 -18.94 -0.82 8.08
C GLU A 428 -20.29 -1.38 7.66
N LEU A 429 -20.89 -2.26 8.47
CA LEU A 429 -22.24 -2.78 8.23
C LEU A 429 -23.27 -1.64 8.15
N ARG A 430 -23.17 -0.63 9.04
CA ARG A 430 -24.08 0.53 9.00
C ARG A 430 -23.91 1.35 7.72
N ARG A 431 -22.67 1.53 7.25
CA ARG A 431 -22.37 2.24 6.01
C ARG A 431 -23.00 1.55 4.81
N ILE A 432 -22.83 0.23 4.71
CA ILE A 432 -23.31 -0.60 3.59
C ILE A 432 -24.84 -0.73 3.60
N LEU A 433 -25.47 -0.86 4.76
CA LEU A 433 -26.93 -1.02 4.85
C LEU A 433 -27.69 0.30 4.67
N LYS A 434 -27.01 1.45 4.83
CA LYS A 434 -27.62 2.77 4.59
C LYS A 434 -27.56 3.26 3.15
N THR A 435 -26.76 2.63 2.29
CA THR A 435 -26.68 3.04 0.89
C THR A 435 -27.89 2.54 0.11
N ALA A 436 -28.34 3.31 -0.90
CA ALA A 436 -29.48 2.92 -1.74
C ALA A 436 -29.25 1.60 -2.50
N THR A 437 -27.98 1.31 -2.79
CA THR A 437 -27.51 0.02 -3.30
C THR A 437 -26.60 -0.61 -2.24
N VAL A 438 -27.03 -1.75 -1.70
CA VAL A 438 -26.24 -2.53 -0.74
C VAL A 438 -25.11 -3.23 -1.50
N ASP A 439 -23.86 -3.03 -1.08
CA ASP A 439 -22.73 -3.80 -1.59
C ASP A 439 -22.70 -5.17 -0.91
N GLU A 440 -23.28 -6.16 -1.58
CA GLU A 440 -23.44 -7.52 -1.05
C GLU A 440 -22.09 -8.23 -0.87
N ASN A 441 -21.01 -7.81 -1.54
CA ASN A 441 -19.69 -8.44 -1.41
C ASN A 441 -19.04 -8.11 -0.07
N ILE A 442 -19.06 -6.83 0.33
CA ILE A 442 -18.50 -6.41 1.62
C ILE A 442 -19.35 -6.96 2.77
N LEU A 443 -20.67 -7.04 2.57
CA LEU A 443 -21.57 -7.69 3.52
C LEU A 443 -21.23 -9.18 3.67
N ALA A 444 -21.02 -9.90 2.58
CA ALA A 444 -20.58 -11.28 2.60
C ALA A 444 -19.21 -11.44 3.30
N GLU A 445 -18.22 -10.61 2.95
CA GLU A 445 -16.89 -10.63 3.56
C GLU A 445 -16.97 -10.59 5.09
N ILE A 446 -17.73 -9.64 5.65
CA ILE A 446 -17.87 -9.50 7.10
C ILE A 446 -18.65 -10.67 7.70
N LEU A 447 -19.74 -11.11 7.08
CA LEU A 447 -20.59 -12.15 7.66
C LEU A 447 -19.96 -13.55 7.64
N PHE A 448 -19.16 -13.86 6.62
CA PHE A 448 -18.58 -15.21 6.46
C PHE A 448 -17.17 -15.35 7.03
N SER A 449 -16.39 -14.28 7.11
CA SER A 449 -15.02 -14.35 7.65
C SER A 449 -14.94 -14.27 9.17
N ARG A 450 -16.01 -13.84 9.85
CA ARG A 450 -16.00 -13.63 11.29
C ARG A 450 -16.55 -14.86 12.03
N PRO A 451 -15.98 -15.23 13.18
CA PRO A 451 -16.53 -16.31 14.00
C PRO A 451 -17.91 -15.92 14.56
N SER A 452 -18.75 -16.90 14.83
CA SER A 452 -20.11 -16.76 15.37
C SER A 452 -20.11 -15.95 16.66
N GLN A 453 -19.14 -16.19 17.56
CA GLN A 453 -19.01 -15.44 18.82
C GLN A 453 -18.76 -13.93 18.59
N HIS A 454 -17.92 -13.60 17.59
CA HIS A 454 -17.66 -12.21 17.21
C HIS A 454 -18.91 -11.57 16.62
N MET A 455 -19.62 -12.28 15.73
CA MET A 455 -20.86 -11.80 15.13
C MET A 455 -21.97 -11.57 16.14
N GLN A 456 -22.07 -12.39 17.20
CA GLN A 456 -22.99 -12.16 18.31
C GLN A 456 -22.64 -10.87 19.08
N THR A 457 -21.35 -10.62 19.27
CA THR A 457 -20.87 -9.37 19.90
C THR A 457 -21.17 -8.15 19.01
N VAL A 458 -20.97 -8.27 17.70
CA VAL A 458 -21.31 -7.24 16.70
C VAL A 458 -22.80 -6.93 16.72
N ARG A 459 -23.70 -7.92 16.70
CA ARG A 459 -25.17 -7.70 16.79
C ARG A 459 -25.56 -6.88 18.01
N ASN A 460 -25.06 -7.28 19.18
CA ASN A 460 -25.33 -6.59 20.44
C ASN A 460 -24.77 -5.16 20.45
N ARG A 461 -23.57 -4.96 19.90
CA ARG A 461 -22.93 -3.66 19.83
C ARG A 461 -23.63 -2.74 18.83
N TYR A 462 -24.00 -3.24 17.67
CA TYR A 462 -24.73 -2.52 16.62
C TYR A 462 -26.04 -1.94 17.15
N LYS A 463 -26.84 -2.77 17.84
CA LYS A 463 -28.09 -2.34 18.47
C LYS A 463 -27.88 -1.21 19.48
N LYS A 464 -26.81 -1.27 20.27
CA LYS A 464 -26.46 -0.22 21.25
C LYS A 464 -26.07 1.09 20.56
N LEU A 465 -25.28 1.03 19.50
CA LEU A 465 -24.74 2.17 18.77
C LEU A 465 -25.81 2.88 17.91
N PHE A 466 -26.58 2.13 17.13
CA PHE A 466 -27.46 2.71 16.10
C PHE A 466 -28.94 2.69 16.46
N LYS A 467 -29.30 2.10 17.61
CA LYS A 467 -30.69 1.93 18.07
C LYS A 467 -31.58 1.18 17.07
N ASN A 468 -30.97 0.45 16.14
CA ASN A 468 -31.64 -0.46 15.20
C ASN A 468 -30.91 -1.80 15.20
N THR A 469 -31.60 -2.87 14.82
CA THR A 469 -30.95 -4.19 14.66
C THR A 469 -30.38 -4.34 13.26
N LEU A 470 -29.34 -5.17 13.12
CA LEU A 470 -28.73 -5.45 11.80
C LEU A 470 -29.77 -6.04 10.84
N GLU A 471 -30.63 -6.89 11.37
CA GLU A 471 -31.72 -7.54 10.67
C GLU A 471 -32.73 -6.51 10.16
N GLN A 472 -33.10 -5.53 10.99
CA GLN A 472 -34.01 -4.46 10.59
C GLN A 472 -33.41 -3.54 9.52
N ASP A 473 -32.11 -3.25 9.58
CA ASP A 473 -31.44 -2.45 8.55
C ASP A 473 -31.21 -3.24 7.24
N LEU A 474 -31.22 -4.57 7.29
CA LEU A 474 -31.14 -5.43 6.10
C LEU A 474 -32.49 -5.61 5.40
N ILE A 475 -33.59 -5.61 6.16
CA ILE A 475 -34.96 -5.66 5.63
C ILE A 475 -35.25 -4.35 4.88
N THR A 476 -35.38 -4.46 3.56
CA THR A 476 -35.63 -3.35 2.63
C THR A 476 -36.71 -3.79 1.63
N ASP A 477 -37.32 -2.85 0.89
CA ASP A 477 -38.49 -3.09 0.02
C ASP A 477 -38.33 -4.15 -1.10
N ARG A 478 -37.13 -4.73 -1.28
CA ARG A 478 -36.85 -5.79 -2.26
C ARG A 478 -36.15 -6.98 -1.61
N ASP A 479 -36.92 -8.01 -1.27
CA ASP A 479 -36.41 -9.28 -0.75
C ASP A 479 -35.78 -10.13 -1.87
N THR A 480 -34.46 -10.20 -1.89
CA THR A 480 -33.68 -11.09 -2.78
C THR A 480 -33.27 -12.36 -2.03
N SER A 481 -33.01 -13.45 -2.75
CA SER A 481 -32.50 -14.68 -2.14
C SER A 481 -31.18 -14.51 -1.40
N ALA A 482 -30.32 -13.60 -1.87
CA ALA A 482 -29.09 -13.20 -1.20
C ALA A 482 -29.36 -12.61 0.20
N LYS A 483 -30.39 -11.76 0.33
CA LYS A 483 -30.80 -11.22 1.65
C LYS A 483 -31.32 -12.29 2.59
N LYS A 484 -32.07 -13.28 2.07
CA LYS A 484 -32.53 -14.42 2.88
C LYS A 484 -31.35 -15.24 3.41
N LEU A 485 -30.31 -15.44 2.60
CA LEU A 485 -29.05 -16.04 3.02
C LEU A 485 -28.40 -15.21 4.14
N PHE A 486 -28.19 -13.91 3.93
CA PHE A 486 -27.61 -13.02 4.95
C PHE A 486 -28.39 -13.00 6.26
N LEU A 487 -29.72 -12.91 6.21
CA LEU A 487 -30.57 -12.97 7.40
C LEU A 487 -30.43 -14.32 8.13
N SER A 488 -30.33 -15.43 7.39
CA SER A 488 -30.15 -16.76 7.98
C SER A 488 -28.82 -16.85 8.72
N ILE A 489 -27.74 -16.34 8.14
CA ILE A 489 -26.40 -16.35 8.75
C ILE A 489 -26.33 -15.44 9.97
N MET A 490 -26.97 -14.28 9.91
CA MET A 490 -27.02 -13.36 11.05
C MET A 490 -27.75 -13.96 12.26
N GLN A 491 -28.66 -14.90 12.04
CA GLN A 491 -29.47 -15.52 13.09
C GLN A 491 -28.89 -16.83 13.63
N VAL A 492 -28.12 -17.56 12.81
CA VAL A 492 -27.60 -18.89 13.15
C VAL A 492 -26.26 -18.78 13.88
N ASP A 493 -26.17 -19.41 15.05
CA ASP A 493 -24.91 -19.62 15.74
C ASP A 493 -24.24 -20.88 15.14
N ARG A 494 -23.41 -20.68 14.09
CA ARG A 494 -22.72 -21.78 13.42
C ARG A 494 -21.79 -22.50 14.41
N PRO A 495 -21.78 -23.84 14.45
CA PRO A 495 -20.86 -24.59 15.28
C PRO A 495 -19.40 -24.37 14.84
N GLU A 496 -18.52 -24.07 15.80
CA GLU A 496 -17.09 -23.77 15.58
C GLU A 496 -16.16 -24.94 15.96
N HIS A 497 -16.69 -26.16 16.06
CA HIS A 497 -15.87 -27.33 16.41
C HIS A 497 -15.14 -27.92 15.18
N ASN A 498 -13.99 -28.54 15.42
CA ASN A 498 -13.23 -29.28 14.41
C ASN A 498 -13.63 -30.77 14.35
N TYR A 499 -14.61 -31.20 15.14
CA TYR A 499 -15.12 -32.57 15.09
C TYR A 499 -15.86 -32.82 13.78
N ILE A 500 -15.53 -33.94 13.12
CA ILE A 500 -16.11 -34.36 11.85
C ILE A 500 -16.97 -35.60 12.11
N ASP A 501 -18.24 -35.53 11.74
CA ASP A 501 -19.16 -36.66 11.77
C ASP A 501 -19.30 -37.23 10.34
N GLU A 502 -18.58 -38.31 10.07
CA GLU A 502 -18.50 -38.94 8.73
C GLU A 502 -19.86 -39.42 8.20
N ASP A 503 -20.74 -39.91 9.08
CA ASP A 503 -22.07 -40.38 8.67
C ASP A 503 -22.92 -39.20 8.18
N THR A 504 -22.86 -38.07 8.87
CA THR A 504 -23.53 -36.85 8.41
C THR A 504 -22.86 -36.24 7.18
N VAL A 505 -21.53 -36.35 7.01
CA VAL A 505 -20.84 -35.94 5.77
C VAL A 505 -21.45 -36.66 4.57
N LEU A 506 -21.54 -37.99 4.63
CA LEU A 506 -22.04 -38.80 3.52
C LEU A 506 -23.52 -38.57 3.26
N LYS A 507 -24.32 -38.42 4.32
CA LYS A 507 -25.75 -38.13 4.22
C LYS A 507 -26.00 -36.77 3.57
N ASP A 508 -25.37 -35.72 4.09
CA ASP A 508 -25.55 -34.36 3.61
C ASP A 508 -25.02 -34.21 2.18
N ALA A 509 -23.87 -34.81 1.85
CA ALA A 509 -23.33 -34.81 0.49
C ALA A 509 -24.24 -35.52 -0.52
N ARG A 510 -24.84 -36.66 -0.12
CA ARG A 510 -25.81 -37.38 -0.95
C ARG A 510 -27.07 -36.57 -1.16
N GLU A 511 -27.67 -36.07 -0.07
CA GLU A 511 -28.87 -35.23 -0.12
C GLU A 511 -28.64 -34.00 -1.00
N LEU A 512 -27.46 -33.38 -0.89
CA LEU A 512 -27.05 -32.24 -1.69
C LEU A 512 -26.94 -32.58 -3.19
N SER A 513 -26.42 -33.76 -3.52
CA SER A 513 -26.33 -34.25 -4.91
C SER A 513 -27.69 -34.57 -5.53
N GLU A 514 -28.60 -35.14 -4.74
CA GLU A 514 -29.96 -35.50 -5.19
C GLU A 514 -30.86 -34.27 -5.33
N THR A 515 -30.63 -33.23 -4.52
CA THR A 515 -31.39 -31.97 -4.55
C THR A 515 -30.88 -30.94 -5.57
N GLY A 516 -29.86 -31.24 -6.38
CA GLY A 516 -29.32 -30.28 -7.37
C GLY A 516 -30.37 -29.65 -8.30
N THR A 517 -31.45 -30.36 -8.64
CA THR A 517 -32.60 -29.82 -9.41
C THR A 517 -33.48 -28.85 -8.61
N VAL A 518 -33.50 -29.00 -7.28
CA VAL A 518 -34.28 -28.20 -6.33
C VAL A 518 -33.58 -26.87 -6.00
N TRP A 519 -32.28 -26.73 -6.24
CA TRP A 519 -31.57 -25.46 -6.01
C TRP A 519 -32.14 -24.30 -6.85
N LYS A 520 -32.67 -24.61 -8.05
CA LYS A 520 -33.37 -23.64 -8.90
C LYS A 520 -34.77 -23.26 -8.39
N GLN A 521 -35.40 -24.12 -7.58
CA GLN A 521 -36.80 -23.97 -7.14
C GLN A 521 -36.92 -23.49 -5.69
N SER A 522 -36.08 -23.97 -4.79
CA SER A 522 -35.99 -23.51 -3.41
C SER A 522 -34.53 -23.56 -2.95
N GLN A 523 -33.89 -22.42 -2.83
CA GLN A 523 -32.49 -22.27 -2.37
C GLN A 523 -32.33 -22.55 -0.85
N SER A 524 -33.43 -22.82 -0.14
CA SER A 524 -33.49 -22.99 1.31
C SER A 524 -32.67 -24.16 1.87
N PRO A 525 -32.64 -25.37 1.27
CA PRO A 525 -31.90 -26.51 1.85
C PRO A 525 -30.39 -26.29 1.81
N PHE A 526 -29.88 -25.76 0.70
CA PHE A 526 -28.45 -25.46 0.55
C PHE A 526 -28.00 -24.37 1.51
N ILE A 527 -28.76 -23.28 1.60
CA ILE A 527 -28.51 -22.19 2.54
C ILE A 527 -28.51 -22.71 3.99
N ALA A 528 -29.48 -23.56 4.36
CA ALA A 528 -29.56 -24.14 5.68
C ALA A 528 -28.34 -25.03 6.01
N LEU A 529 -27.86 -25.83 5.06
CA LEU A 529 -26.66 -26.65 5.21
C LEU A 529 -25.43 -25.76 5.44
N LEU A 530 -25.23 -24.71 4.63
CA LEU A 530 -24.12 -23.77 4.79
C LEU A 530 -24.17 -23.01 6.12
N CYS A 531 -25.35 -22.68 6.62
CA CYS A 531 -25.48 -21.95 7.89
C CYS A 531 -25.22 -22.84 9.12
N ASN A 532 -25.68 -24.11 9.09
CA ASN A 532 -25.76 -24.96 10.28
C ASN A 532 -24.56 -25.90 10.48
N ARG A 533 -23.66 -26.04 9.50
CA ARG A 533 -22.49 -26.93 9.59
C ARG A 533 -21.22 -26.13 9.87
N SER A 534 -20.31 -26.72 10.65
CA SER A 534 -18.98 -26.15 10.93
C SER A 534 -18.12 -26.13 9.67
N ASN A 535 -17.13 -25.23 9.60
CA ASN A 535 -16.26 -25.09 8.44
C ASN A 535 -15.53 -26.41 8.10
N GLU A 536 -15.01 -27.12 9.10
CA GLU A 536 -14.34 -28.42 8.89
C GLU A 536 -15.31 -29.49 8.35
N GLN A 537 -16.52 -29.54 8.88
CA GLN A 537 -17.57 -30.43 8.36
C GLN A 537 -17.94 -30.09 6.90
N LEU A 538 -18.09 -28.80 6.56
CA LEU A 538 -18.42 -28.36 5.21
C LEU A 538 -17.36 -28.74 4.19
N LYS A 539 -16.07 -28.58 4.52
CA LYS A 539 -14.95 -29.01 3.66
C LYS A 539 -15.06 -30.49 3.30
N ASN A 540 -15.37 -31.34 4.29
CA ASN A 540 -15.55 -32.77 4.06
C ASN A 540 -16.82 -33.10 3.28
N ILE A 541 -17.92 -32.39 3.53
CA ILE A 541 -19.16 -32.50 2.74
C ILE A 541 -18.90 -32.16 1.28
N PHE A 542 -18.15 -31.11 0.97
CA PHE A 542 -17.84 -30.72 -0.41
C PHE A 542 -16.92 -31.74 -1.10
N ALA A 543 -15.92 -32.27 -0.40
CA ALA A 543 -15.07 -33.35 -0.91
C ALA A 543 -15.89 -34.62 -1.22
N ALA A 544 -16.81 -35.01 -0.34
CA ALA A 544 -17.71 -36.14 -0.56
C ALA A 544 -18.73 -35.87 -1.68
N TYR A 545 -19.25 -34.64 -1.77
CA TYR A 545 -20.17 -34.22 -2.83
C TYR A 545 -19.55 -34.38 -4.22
N GLN A 546 -18.28 -34.00 -4.38
CA GLN A 546 -17.56 -34.16 -5.65
C GLN A 546 -17.52 -35.62 -6.11
N GLN A 547 -17.44 -36.57 -5.17
CA GLN A 547 -17.45 -38.01 -5.49
C GLN A 547 -18.84 -38.49 -5.95
N PHE A 548 -19.92 -37.98 -5.34
CA PHE A 548 -21.29 -38.36 -5.70
C PHE A 548 -21.78 -37.67 -6.98
N ALA A 549 -21.61 -36.36 -7.07
CA ALA A 549 -22.13 -35.54 -8.17
C ALA A 549 -21.22 -35.52 -9.41
N LYS A 550 -19.96 -35.95 -9.27
CA LYS A 550 -18.91 -35.91 -10.31
C LYS A 550 -18.59 -34.51 -10.86
N ILE A 551 -19.08 -33.47 -10.19
CA ILE A 551 -18.79 -32.07 -10.44
C ILE A 551 -18.39 -31.44 -9.13
N ASP A 552 -17.56 -30.39 -9.21
CA ASP A 552 -17.19 -29.64 -8.03
C ASP A 552 -18.37 -28.82 -7.49
N ILE A 553 -18.36 -28.51 -6.19
CA ILE A 553 -19.42 -27.72 -5.56
C ILE A 553 -19.49 -26.31 -6.15
N GLU A 554 -18.34 -25.72 -6.48
CA GLU A 554 -18.27 -24.42 -7.16
C GLU A 554 -18.94 -24.45 -8.54
N GLN A 555 -18.68 -25.51 -9.31
CA GLN A 555 -19.31 -25.72 -10.62
C GLN A 555 -20.81 -25.92 -10.48
N ALA A 556 -21.24 -26.67 -9.46
CA ALA A 556 -22.65 -26.85 -9.15
C ALA A 556 -23.31 -25.50 -8.80
N ILE A 557 -22.68 -24.67 -7.97
CA ILE A 557 -23.17 -23.32 -7.62
C ILE A 557 -23.36 -22.49 -8.88
N GLN A 558 -22.41 -22.51 -9.82
CA GLN A 558 -22.50 -21.76 -11.09
C GLN A 558 -23.62 -22.25 -12.02
N ILE A 559 -23.93 -23.56 -12.02
CA ILE A 559 -24.98 -24.14 -12.87
C ILE A 559 -26.38 -23.89 -12.29
N HIS A 560 -26.48 -23.88 -10.96
CA HIS A 560 -27.76 -23.97 -10.25
C HIS A 560 -28.21 -22.66 -9.61
N THR A 561 -27.34 -21.65 -9.52
CA THR A 561 -27.67 -20.32 -8.99
C THR A 561 -27.38 -19.24 -10.02
N GLU A 562 -28.05 -18.09 -9.91
CA GLU A 562 -27.83 -16.95 -10.80
C GLU A 562 -27.67 -15.65 -10.00
N GLY A 563 -27.00 -14.67 -10.62
CA GLY A 563 -26.87 -13.30 -10.09
C GLY A 563 -25.96 -13.19 -8.87
N ASP A 564 -26.35 -12.33 -7.93
CA ASP A 564 -25.51 -11.99 -6.77
C ASP A 564 -25.40 -13.16 -5.77
N LEU A 565 -26.41 -14.04 -5.71
CA LEU A 565 -26.35 -15.25 -4.89
C LEU A 565 -25.20 -16.17 -5.34
N THR A 566 -24.98 -16.35 -6.64
CA THR A 566 -23.85 -17.14 -7.15
C THR A 566 -22.53 -16.55 -6.69
N ARG A 567 -22.36 -15.22 -6.79
CA ARG A 567 -21.13 -14.55 -6.39
C ARG A 567 -20.85 -14.72 -4.90
N ILE A 568 -21.87 -14.53 -4.07
CA ILE A 568 -21.78 -14.69 -2.63
C ILE A 568 -21.43 -16.14 -2.28
N LEU A 569 -22.13 -17.12 -2.86
CA LEU A 569 -21.89 -18.53 -2.59
C LEU A 569 -20.51 -19.00 -3.05
N MET A 570 -20.02 -18.49 -4.18
CA MET A 570 -18.65 -18.74 -4.64
C MET A 570 -17.62 -18.19 -3.65
N ALA A 571 -17.86 -17.01 -3.07
CA ALA A 571 -16.97 -16.44 -2.06
C ALA A 571 -16.98 -17.19 -0.71
N ILE A 572 -18.00 -18.02 -0.44
CA ILE A 572 -18.06 -18.91 0.73
C ILE A 572 -17.42 -20.27 0.43
N GLY A 573 -17.57 -20.75 -0.81
CA GLY A 573 -17.09 -22.05 -1.25
C GLY A 573 -15.58 -22.13 -1.46
N SER A 574 -14.95 -20.99 -1.81
CA SER A 574 -13.50 -20.79 -1.87
C SER A 574 -12.91 -20.56 -0.49
#